data_AF-A0A7C4I3S9-F1
#
_entry.id   AF-A0A7C4I3S9-F1
#
_cell.length_a   1.000
_cell.length_b   1.000
_cell.length_c   1.000
_cell.angle_alpha   90.00
_cell.angle_beta   90.00
_cell.angle_gamma   90.00
#
_symmetry.space_group_name_H-M   'P 1'
#
loop_
_entity.id
_entity.type
_entity.pdbx_description
1 polymer ?
#
loop_
_entity_poly.entity_id
_entity_poly.type
_entity_poly.pdbx_seq_one_letter_code
_entity_poly.pdbx_strand_id
1 'polypeptide(L)'
;VGLPCHNASLKKFQEKYNVKNIYATISLFCTIGRMKKGFDELLNEHSFLIDAENGVIEYRSRYGEKRLGDVYIKIRNGRELTFPATKILDKDYFYCPHGCLNCRKLFGVEFSDISVGDNWGVKTEEKIAIITANSQNGLRIIEENKLIHITHSSVDELIKSQPLGYPLKYGNRKWVNVETWGIRNRT
;
A
#
# COMPACT_ATOMS: atom_id res chain seq x y z
N VAL A 1 -5.49 -10.71 -4.95
CA VAL A 1 -4.60 -9.83 -4.14
C VAL A 1 -4.79 -8.40 -4.61
N GLY A 2 -4.87 -7.43 -3.71
CA GLY A 2 -5.05 -6.03 -4.10
C GLY A 2 -4.81 -5.07 -2.94
N LEU A 3 -4.87 -3.77 -3.24
CA LEU A 3 -4.91 -2.75 -2.21
C LEU A 3 -6.27 -2.78 -1.50
N PRO A 4 -6.40 -2.18 -0.30
CA PRO A 4 -7.64 -2.24 0.46
C PRO A 4 -8.84 -1.63 -0.26
N CYS A 5 -8.62 -0.59 -1.07
CA CYS A 5 -9.65 -0.03 -1.94
C CYS A 5 -10.06 -0.97 -3.08
N HIS A 6 -9.13 -1.76 -3.64
CA HIS A 6 -9.44 -2.76 -4.67
C HIS A 6 -10.31 -3.88 -4.09
N ASN A 7 -9.94 -4.39 -2.91
CA ASN A 7 -10.72 -5.44 -2.24
C ASN A 7 -12.09 -4.92 -1.77
N ALA A 8 -12.20 -3.67 -1.32
CA ALA A 8 -13.49 -3.06 -1.04
C ALA A 8 -14.39 -2.97 -2.28
N SER A 9 -13.84 -2.60 -3.44
CA SER A 9 -14.59 -2.61 -4.71
C SER A 9 -14.95 -4.02 -5.16
N LEU A 10 -14.04 -4.99 -5.00
CA LEU A 10 -14.30 -6.40 -5.32
C LEU A 10 -15.44 -6.95 -4.48
N LYS A 11 -15.46 -6.69 -3.17
CA LYS A 11 -16.54 -7.12 -2.27
C LYS A 11 -17.91 -6.63 -2.76
N LYS A 12 -18.01 -5.34 -3.09
CA LYS A 12 -19.24 -4.75 -3.68
C LYS A 12 -19.62 -5.41 -5.01
N PHE A 13 -18.64 -5.72 -5.84
CA PHE A 13 -18.86 -6.42 -7.11
C PHE A 13 -19.40 -7.85 -6.87
N GLN A 14 -18.81 -8.59 -5.93
CA GLN A 14 -19.27 -9.92 -5.56
C GLN A 14 -20.70 -9.92 -5.02
N GLU A 15 -21.03 -8.95 -4.16
CA GLU A 15 -22.39 -8.77 -3.62
C GLU A 15 -23.40 -8.44 -4.75
N LYS A 16 -23.05 -7.51 -5.64
CA LYS A 16 -23.92 -7.08 -6.73
C LYS A 16 -24.19 -8.17 -7.77
N TYR A 17 -23.16 -8.94 -8.13
CA TYR A 17 -23.23 -9.93 -9.21
C TYR A 17 -23.23 -11.39 -8.72
N ASN A 18 -23.36 -11.60 -7.40
CA ASN A 18 -23.37 -12.91 -6.76
C ASN A 18 -22.17 -13.80 -7.15
N VAL A 19 -20.98 -13.21 -7.20
CA VAL A 19 -19.74 -13.91 -7.60
C VAL A 19 -19.17 -14.67 -6.41
N LYS A 20 -19.15 -16.00 -6.51
CA LYS A 20 -18.76 -16.93 -5.43
C LYS A 20 -17.47 -17.73 -5.70
N ASN A 21 -16.92 -17.66 -6.91
CA ASN A 21 -15.75 -18.45 -7.33
C ASN A 21 -14.41 -17.80 -6.93
N ILE A 22 -14.38 -17.06 -5.83
CA ILE A 22 -13.17 -16.44 -5.28
C ILE A 22 -12.80 -17.21 -4.02
N TYR A 23 -11.68 -17.94 -4.09
CA TYR A 23 -11.23 -18.77 -2.98
C TYR A 23 -10.82 -17.96 -1.75
N ALA A 24 -10.05 -16.89 -1.96
CA ALA A 24 -9.61 -15.99 -0.89
C ALA A 24 -9.20 -14.63 -1.46
N THR A 25 -9.23 -13.62 -0.60
CA THR A 25 -8.81 -12.25 -0.88
C THR A 25 -7.70 -11.82 0.07
N ILE A 26 -6.70 -11.12 -0.47
CA ILE A 26 -5.54 -10.64 0.31
C ILE A 26 -5.41 -9.13 0.09
N SER A 27 -5.46 -8.35 1.18
CA SER A 27 -5.19 -6.91 1.19
C SER A 27 -3.73 -6.64 1.51
N LEU A 28 -3.06 -5.87 0.64
CA LEU A 28 -1.76 -5.30 0.97
C LEU A 28 -1.97 -4.03 1.80
N PHE A 29 -1.21 -3.83 2.88
CA PHE A 29 -1.26 -2.58 3.64
C PHE A 29 -0.94 -1.40 2.72
N CYS A 30 -1.72 -0.31 2.82
CA CYS A 30 -1.57 0.81 1.91
C CYS A 30 -1.86 2.14 2.63
N THR A 31 -0.80 2.93 2.79
CA THR A 31 -0.92 4.30 3.32
C THR A 31 -1.35 5.25 2.22
N ILE A 32 -0.67 5.29 1.07
CA ILE A 32 -1.02 6.16 -0.05
C ILE A 32 -0.64 5.47 -1.34
N GLY A 33 -1.39 5.75 -2.40
CA GLY A 33 -0.99 5.41 -3.76
C GLY A 33 -0.26 6.58 -4.40
N ARG A 34 0.48 6.31 -5.47
CA ARG A 34 1.13 7.31 -6.31
C ARG A 34 0.57 7.23 -7.72
N MET A 35 0.23 8.36 -8.31
CA MET A 35 -0.15 8.41 -9.72
C MET A 35 1.08 8.15 -10.61
N LYS A 36 0.88 7.52 -11.78
CA LYS A 36 1.94 7.21 -12.76
C LYS A 36 2.86 8.40 -13.02
N LYS A 37 2.29 9.60 -13.21
CA LYS A 37 3.03 10.84 -13.45
C LYS A 37 4.07 11.17 -12.36
N GLY A 38 3.79 10.86 -11.10
CA GLY A 38 4.74 11.09 -10.01
C GLY A 38 5.93 10.15 -10.07
N PHE A 39 5.75 8.93 -10.59
CA PHE A 39 6.84 8.00 -10.83
C PHE A 39 7.62 8.37 -12.11
N ASP A 40 6.95 8.79 -13.17
CA ASP A 40 7.59 9.31 -14.39
C ASP A 40 8.49 10.52 -14.06
N GLU A 41 8.00 11.46 -13.24
CA GLU A 41 8.77 12.64 -12.83
C GLU A 41 9.96 12.27 -11.94
N LEU A 42 9.80 11.30 -11.02
CA LEU A 42 10.91 10.77 -10.21
C LEU A 42 12.05 10.26 -11.08
N LEU A 43 11.74 9.50 -12.15
CA LEU A 43 12.77 9.00 -13.07
C LEU A 43 13.46 10.15 -13.81
N ASN A 44 12.68 11.12 -14.31
CA ASN A 44 13.21 12.26 -15.06
C ASN A 44 14.13 13.15 -14.21
N GLU A 45 13.81 13.41 -12.94
CA GLU A 45 14.63 14.23 -12.04
C GLU A 45 16.02 13.65 -11.79
N HIS A 46 16.13 12.33 -11.81
CA HIS A 46 17.41 11.65 -11.70
C HIS A 46 18.08 11.46 -13.07
N SER A 47 17.71 12.28 -14.06
CA SER A 47 18.26 12.29 -15.43
C SER A 47 18.11 10.96 -16.15
N PHE A 48 17.07 10.19 -15.77
CA PHE A 48 16.76 8.94 -16.42
C PHE A 48 15.60 9.18 -17.39
N LEU A 49 15.92 9.36 -18.67
CA LEU A 49 14.94 9.33 -19.76
C LEU A 49 14.45 7.89 -19.96
N ILE A 50 13.67 7.40 -18.99
CA ILE A 50 13.16 6.05 -18.93
C ILE A 50 11.65 6.11 -18.99
N ASP A 51 11.09 5.42 -19.97
CA ASP A 51 9.68 5.08 -19.93
C ASP A 51 9.43 4.14 -18.75
N ALA A 52 8.72 4.62 -17.71
CA ALA A 52 8.43 3.81 -16.53
C ALA A 52 7.69 2.51 -16.85
N GLU A 53 6.84 2.52 -17.88
CA GLU A 53 5.95 1.41 -18.20
C GLU A 53 6.69 0.27 -18.91
N ASN A 54 7.56 0.62 -19.85
CA ASN A 54 8.27 -0.36 -20.66
C ASN A 54 9.74 -0.53 -20.26
N GLY A 55 10.35 0.48 -19.65
CA GLY A 55 11.77 0.53 -19.32
C GLY A 55 12.12 -0.03 -17.95
N VAL A 56 11.22 -0.01 -16.98
CA VAL A 56 11.45 -0.54 -15.63
C VAL A 56 10.98 -2.00 -15.55
N ILE A 57 11.88 -2.89 -15.14
CA ILE A 57 11.57 -4.32 -14.95
C ILE A 57 11.45 -4.70 -13.48
N GLU A 58 12.04 -3.91 -12.59
CA GLU A 58 11.94 -4.12 -11.16
C GLU A 58 11.98 -2.80 -10.42
N TYR A 59 11.13 -2.66 -9.42
CA TYR A 59 11.11 -1.54 -8.49
C TYR A 59 11.03 -2.11 -7.07
N ARG A 60 11.93 -1.65 -6.21
CA ARG A 60 11.91 -1.95 -4.78
C ARG A 60 12.08 -0.65 -4.03
N SER A 61 11.16 -0.33 -3.14
CA SER A 61 11.31 0.78 -2.21
C SER A 61 11.09 0.28 -0.80
N ARG A 62 11.91 0.73 0.15
CA ARG A 62 11.67 0.49 1.57
C ARG A 62 11.73 1.78 2.36
N TYR A 63 10.70 1.97 3.15
CA TYR A 63 10.70 2.92 4.25
C TYR A 63 10.85 2.14 5.56
N GLY A 64 11.44 2.73 6.60
CA GLY A 64 11.54 2.11 7.94
C GLY A 64 12.50 2.86 8.85
N GLU A 65 12.19 2.95 10.15
CA GLU A 65 12.94 3.83 11.07
C GLU A 65 14.40 3.39 11.25
N LYS A 66 14.64 2.09 11.40
CA LYS A 66 15.99 1.50 11.43
C LYS A 66 16.45 0.93 10.07
N ARG A 67 15.54 0.86 9.11
CA ARG A 67 15.74 0.18 7.81
C ARG A 67 15.33 1.10 6.67
N LEU A 68 15.64 2.39 6.80
CA LEU A 68 15.41 3.36 5.74
C LEU A 68 16.27 2.91 4.58
N GLY A 69 15.62 2.39 3.55
CA GLY A 69 16.29 1.82 2.41
C GLY A 69 16.45 2.85 1.31
N ASP A 70 17.22 2.46 0.32
CA ASP A 70 17.15 3.10 -0.97
C ASP A 70 15.96 2.57 -1.77
N VAL A 71 15.58 3.38 -2.74
CA VAL A 71 14.80 2.95 -3.88
C VAL A 71 15.76 2.32 -4.86
N TYR A 72 15.45 1.10 -5.25
CA TYR A 72 16.16 0.38 -6.28
C TYR A 72 15.24 0.21 -7.50
N ILE A 73 15.76 0.54 -8.67
CA ILE A 73 15.08 0.38 -9.94
C ILE A 73 16.01 -0.36 -10.90
N LYS A 74 15.60 -1.53 -11.36
CA LYS A 74 16.26 -2.25 -12.44
C LYS A 74 15.56 -1.93 -13.74
N ILE A 75 16.34 -1.55 -14.75
CA ILE A 75 15.82 -1.20 -16.06
C ILE A 75 16.17 -2.27 -17.10
N ARG A 76 15.36 -2.34 -18.16
CA ARG A 76 15.38 -3.44 -19.14
C ARG A 76 16.76 -3.65 -19.79
N ASN A 77 17.55 -2.58 -19.94
CA ASN A 77 18.90 -2.65 -20.48
C ASN A 77 19.96 -3.13 -19.47
N GLY A 78 19.54 -3.57 -18.27
CA GLY A 78 20.41 -4.10 -17.22
C GLY A 78 20.98 -3.05 -16.26
N ARG A 79 20.82 -1.75 -16.53
CA ARG A 79 21.26 -0.70 -15.60
C ARG A 79 20.41 -0.73 -14.33
N GLU A 80 21.04 -0.38 -13.22
CA GLU A 80 20.43 -0.29 -11.90
C GLU A 80 20.53 1.14 -11.40
N LEU A 81 19.44 1.63 -10.80
CA LEU A 81 19.34 2.96 -10.25
C LEU A 81 19.05 2.85 -8.76
N THR A 82 19.80 3.61 -7.98
CA THR A 82 19.65 3.65 -6.53
C THR A 82 19.60 5.09 -6.07
N PHE A 83 18.58 5.44 -5.28
CA PHE A 83 18.48 6.75 -4.66
C PHE A 83 17.72 6.68 -3.33
N PRO A 84 17.92 7.64 -2.41
CA PRO A 84 17.29 7.58 -1.09
C PRO A 84 15.75 7.54 -1.17
N ALA A 85 15.11 6.71 -0.33
CA ALA A 85 13.64 6.62 -0.27
C ALA A 85 12.95 7.94 0.09
N THR A 86 13.65 8.91 0.67
CA THR A 86 13.10 10.25 0.93
C THR A 86 12.66 10.96 -0.35
N LYS A 87 13.30 10.69 -1.50
CA LYS A 87 12.93 11.26 -2.80
C LYS A 87 11.54 10.82 -3.28
N ILE A 88 11.09 9.66 -2.82
CA ILE A 88 9.74 9.19 -3.09
C ILE A 88 8.70 10.03 -2.33
N LEU A 89 8.99 10.43 -1.08
CA LEU A 89 8.01 11.06 -0.20
C LEU A 89 7.51 12.39 -0.78
N ASP A 90 8.39 13.14 -1.44
CA ASP A 90 8.02 14.38 -2.13
C ASP A 90 6.99 14.10 -3.24
N LYS A 91 7.21 13.04 -4.04
CA LYS A 91 6.29 12.63 -5.10
C LYS A 91 4.97 12.13 -4.56
N ASP A 92 5.01 11.43 -3.44
CA ASP A 92 3.82 10.96 -2.75
C ASP A 92 2.94 12.10 -2.26
N TYR A 93 3.49 13.27 -1.94
CA TYR A 93 2.71 14.44 -1.55
C TYR A 93 1.98 15.08 -2.75
N PHE A 94 2.69 15.34 -3.84
CA PHE A 94 2.13 16.05 -5.01
C PHE A 94 1.30 15.16 -5.94
N TYR A 95 1.60 13.87 -5.98
CA TYR A 95 0.95 12.90 -6.88
C TYR A 95 0.12 11.87 -6.12
N CYS A 96 -0.33 12.21 -4.90
CA CYS A 96 -1.33 11.44 -4.18
C CYS A 96 -2.67 11.52 -4.90
N PRO A 97 -3.29 10.39 -5.28
CA PRO A 97 -4.67 10.40 -5.76
C PRO A 97 -5.61 10.99 -4.69
N HIS A 98 -6.54 11.87 -5.07
CA HIS A 98 -7.49 12.47 -4.13
C HIS A 98 -8.28 11.43 -3.31
N GLY A 99 -8.58 10.27 -3.88
CA GLY A 99 -9.23 9.17 -3.16
C GLY A 99 -8.40 8.62 -1.99
N CYS A 100 -7.07 8.69 -2.06
CA CYS A 100 -6.19 8.27 -0.97
C CYS A 100 -6.29 9.22 0.24
N LEU A 101 -6.51 10.52 0.04
CA LEU A 101 -6.63 11.51 1.12
C LEU A 101 -7.86 11.27 2.02
N ASN A 102 -8.89 10.66 1.45
CA ASN A 102 -10.17 10.34 2.11
C ASN A 102 -10.31 8.86 2.48
N CYS A 103 -9.32 8.03 2.16
CA CYS A 103 -9.36 6.61 2.44
C CYS A 103 -9.16 6.36 3.94
N ARG A 104 -9.90 5.41 4.52
CA ARG A 104 -9.78 4.94 5.91
C ARG A 104 -9.46 3.44 6.03
N LYS A 105 -8.95 2.86 4.95
CA LYS A 105 -8.86 1.40 4.77
C LYS A 105 -7.43 0.89 4.88
N LEU A 106 -6.58 1.43 5.76
CA LEU A 106 -5.12 1.14 5.77
C LEU A 106 -4.78 -0.35 5.67
N PHE A 107 -5.41 -1.17 6.51
CA PHE A 107 -5.14 -2.60 6.63
C PHE A 107 -6.08 -3.46 5.79
N GLY A 108 -7.18 -2.91 5.27
CA GLY A 108 -8.18 -3.67 4.51
C GLY A 108 -8.91 -4.79 5.28
N VAL A 109 -8.86 -4.78 6.62
CA VAL A 109 -9.41 -5.84 7.48
C VAL A 109 -10.87 -6.19 7.16
N GLU A 110 -11.72 -5.20 6.87
CA GLU A 110 -13.16 -5.41 6.61
C GLU A 110 -13.47 -5.99 5.20
N PHE A 111 -12.47 -6.04 4.32
CA PHE A 111 -12.67 -6.27 2.88
C PHE A 111 -11.86 -7.43 2.32
N SER A 112 -11.05 -8.12 3.11
CA SER A 112 -10.28 -9.28 2.67
C SER A 112 -10.23 -10.37 3.71
N ASP A 113 -9.98 -11.61 3.29
CA ASP A 113 -9.77 -12.75 4.20
C ASP A 113 -8.46 -12.63 4.98
N ILE A 114 -7.43 -12.15 4.31
CA ILE A 114 -6.08 -11.95 4.86
C ILE A 114 -5.66 -10.51 4.57
N SER A 115 -4.91 -9.89 5.47
CA SER A 115 -4.15 -8.69 5.13
C SER A 115 -2.68 -8.88 5.45
N VAL A 116 -1.80 -8.27 4.66
CA VAL A 116 -0.35 -8.37 4.82
C VAL A 116 0.34 -7.06 4.52
N GLY A 117 1.37 -6.74 5.30
CA GLY A 117 2.28 -5.64 5.02
C GLY A 117 3.58 -5.78 5.77
N ASP A 118 4.49 -4.84 5.52
CA ASP A 118 5.79 -4.78 6.19
C ASP A 118 5.68 -4.10 7.56
N ASN A 119 6.58 -4.47 8.46
CA ASN A 119 6.62 -3.92 9.82
C ASN A 119 7.51 -2.66 9.93
N TRP A 120 7.45 -1.75 8.96
CA TRP A 120 8.46 -0.69 8.82
C TRP A 120 8.52 0.29 10.01
N GLY A 121 7.40 0.50 10.71
CA GLY A 121 7.35 1.31 11.93
C GLY A 121 7.87 0.63 13.20
N VAL A 122 8.14 -0.67 13.14
CA VAL A 122 8.67 -1.43 14.29
C VAL A 122 10.19 -1.38 14.27
N LYS A 123 10.80 -1.01 15.40
CA LYS A 123 12.25 -1.00 15.61
C LYS A 123 12.79 -2.43 15.75
N THR A 124 13.05 -3.09 14.63
CA THR A 124 13.69 -4.40 14.58
C THR A 124 14.72 -4.46 13.46
N GLU A 125 15.75 -5.29 13.67
CA GLU A 125 16.77 -5.61 12.68
C GLU A 125 16.23 -6.57 11.61
N GLU A 126 15.26 -7.42 11.98
CA GLU A 126 14.72 -8.44 11.09
C GLU A 126 13.59 -7.92 10.19
N LYS A 127 13.49 -8.48 8.99
CA LYS A 127 12.36 -8.25 8.10
C LYS A 127 11.27 -9.27 8.34
N ILE A 128 10.26 -8.86 9.11
CA ILE A 128 9.02 -9.62 9.27
C ILE A 128 7.88 -8.94 8.50
N ALA A 129 7.00 -9.77 7.94
CA ALA A 129 5.69 -9.31 7.47
C ALA A 129 4.71 -9.40 8.64
N ILE A 130 3.81 -8.42 8.75
CA ILE A 130 2.65 -8.52 9.62
C ILE A 130 1.50 -9.05 8.79
N ILE A 131 0.84 -10.08 9.31
CA ILE A 131 -0.29 -10.75 8.68
C ILE A 131 -1.48 -10.68 9.63
N THR A 132 -2.66 -10.35 9.12
CA THR A 132 -3.93 -10.45 9.88
C THR A 132 -4.83 -11.47 9.22
N ALA A 133 -5.42 -12.36 10.03
CA ALA A 133 -6.55 -13.19 9.63
C ALA A 133 -7.83 -12.41 9.91
N ASN A 134 -8.61 -12.13 8.87
CA ASN A 134 -9.83 -11.31 8.99
C ASN A 134 -11.11 -12.11 8.74
N SER A 135 -10.99 -13.37 8.32
CA SER A 135 -12.08 -14.31 8.16
C SER A 135 -11.65 -15.70 8.64
N GLN A 136 -12.63 -16.59 8.86
CA GLN A 136 -12.35 -18.00 9.20
C GLN A 136 -11.55 -18.70 8.09
N ASN A 137 -11.85 -18.38 6.83
CA ASN A 137 -11.10 -18.92 5.71
C ASN A 137 -9.66 -18.39 5.68
N GLY A 138 -9.46 -17.10 5.96
CA GLY A 138 -8.13 -16.50 6.07
C GLY A 138 -7.30 -17.12 7.20
N LEU A 139 -7.91 -17.33 8.37
CA LEU A 139 -7.27 -18.00 9.51
C LEU A 139 -6.81 -19.40 9.13
N ARG A 140 -7.72 -20.21 8.57
CA ARG A 140 -7.42 -21.57 8.10
C ARG A 140 -6.26 -21.60 7.10
N ILE A 141 -6.27 -20.71 6.10
CA ILE A 141 -5.20 -20.61 5.10
C ILE A 141 -3.84 -20.32 5.75
N ILE A 142 -3.82 -19.44 6.76
CA ILE A 142 -2.60 -19.06 7.47
C ILE A 142 -2.09 -20.24 8.32
N GLU A 143 -2.97 -20.89 9.08
CA GLU A 143 -2.61 -22.00 9.99
C GLU A 143 -2.16 -23.27 9.24
N GLU A 144 -2.79 -23.57 8.10
CA GLU A 144 -2.42 -24.71 7.27
C GLU A 144 -1.14 -24.47 6.45
N ASN A 145 -0.63 -23.24 6.41
CA ASN A 145 0.55 -22.88 5.63
C ASN A 145 1.85 -23.30 6.32
N LYS A 146 2.58 -24.24 5.71
CA LYS A 146 3.87 -24.75 6.22
C LYS A 146 5.11 -24.02 5.67
N LEU A 147 4.92 -23.01 4.82
CA LEU A 147 6.00 -22.28 4.15
C LEU A 147 6.47 -21.05 4.94
N ILE A 148 5.68 -20.60 5.92
CA ILE A 148 5.99 -19.42 6.73
C ILE A 148 6.06 -19.79 8.21
N HIS A 149 6.98 -19.17 8.93
CA HIS A 149 6.99 -19.21 10.39
C HIS A 149 6.12 -18.07 10.91
N ILE A 150 5.21 -18.39 11.84
CA ILE A 150 4.22 -17.44 12.36
C ILE A 150 4.40 -17.34 13.87
N THR A 151 4.49 -16.12 14.35
CA THR A 151 4.45 -15.80 15.78
C THR A 151 3.22 -14.94 16.04
N HIS A 152 2.45 -15.30 17.06
CA HIS A 152 1.30 -14.48 17.46
C HIS A 152 1.75 -13.15 18.05
N SER A 153 0.97 -12.11 17.75
CA SER A 153 1.25 -10.74 18.12
C SER A 153 -0.05 -10.02 18.47
N SER A 154 0.06 -8.86 19.12
CA SER A 154 -1.09 -8.03 19.52
C SER A 154 -1.49 -7.03 18.42
N VAL A 155 -2.71 -6.53 18.52
CA VAL A 155 -3.21 -5.44 17.66
C VAL A 155 -2.34 -4.18 17.78
N ASP A 156 -1.72 -3.94 18.93
CA ASP A 156 -0.83 -2.79 19.12
C ASP A 156 0.40 -2.85 18.22
N GLU A 157 0.94 -4.04 17.96
CA GLU A 157 2.06 -4.19 17.00
C GLU A 157 1.62 -3.90 15.57
N LEU A 158 0.40 -4.32 15.19
CA LEU A 158 -0.19 -3.97 13.90
C LEU A 158 -0.28 -2.44 13.74
N ILE A 159 -0.77 -1.73 14.75
CA ILE A 159 -0.86 -0.26 14.73
C ILE A 159 0.53 0.37 14.64
N LYS A 160 1.47 -0.06 15.49
CA LYS A 160 2.85 0.44 15.52
C LYS A 160 3.62 0.16 14.24
N SER A 161 3.21 -0.83 13.45
CA SER A 161 3.86 -1.16 12.19
C SER A 161 3.68 -0.12 11.10
N GLN A 162 2.63 0.70 11.18
CA GLN A 162 2.27 1.73 10.19
C GLN A 162 2.07 3.10 10.86
N PRO A 163 3.10 3.70 11.52
CA PRO A 163 2.96 4.84 12.42
C PRO A 163 2.55 6.14 11.72
N LEU A 164 2.83 6.28 10.41
CA LEU A 164 2.32 7.40 9.61
C LEU A 164 0.94 7.08 9.00
N GLY A 165 0.75 5.83 8.55
CA GLY A 165 -0.48 5.41 7.90
C GLY A 165 -1.67 5.37 8.85
N TYR A 166 -1.48 4.86 10.08
CA TYR A 166 -2.57 4.68 11.02
C TYR A 166 -3.22 6.01 11.44
N PRO A 167 -2.48 7.03 11.91
CA PRO A 167 -3.06 8.34 12.20
C PRO A 167 -3.66 9.02 10.95
N LEU A 168 -3.03 8.84 9.78
CA LEU A 168 -3.53 9.40 8.52
C LEU A 168 -4.92 8.85 8.16
N LYS A 169 -5.15 7.55 8.37
CA LYS A 169 -6.34 6.82 7.90
C LYS A 169 -7.43 6.66 8.95
N TYR A 170 -7.05 6.54 10.21
CA TYR A 170 -7.96 6.31 11.33
C TYR A 170 -8.04 7.48 12.31
N GLY A 171 -7.25 8.53 12.10
CA GLY A 171 -7.40 9.78 12.85
C GLY A 171 -8.78 10.42 12.60
N ASN A 172 -9.32 11.06 13.63
CA ASN A 172 -10.59 11.80 13.58
C ASN A 172 -10.47 13.03 12.66
N ARG A 173 -10.57 12.81 11.34
CA ARG A 173 -10.66 13.88 10.34
C ARG A 173 -12.13 14.26 10.14
N LYS A 174 -12.45 15.53 10.38
CA LYS A 174 -13.64 16.14 9.78
C LYS A 174 -13.43 16.17 8.27
N TRP A 175 -14.43 15.73 7.50
CA TRP A 175 -14.40 15.86 6.06
C TRP A 175 -14.33 17.34 5.72
N VAL A 176 -13.22 17.78 5.13
CA VAL A 176 -13.19 19.08 4.46
C VAL A 176 -13.92 18.84 3.16
N ASN A 177 -15.22 19.15 3.14
CA ASN A 177 -16.05 18.98 1.95
C ASN A 177 -15.36 19.65 0.75
N VAL A 178 -15.28 18.91 -0.35
CA VAL A 178 -14.72 19.32 -1.64
C VAL A 178 -15.48 20.51 -2.25
N GLU A 179 -16.64 20.88 -1.68
CA GLU A 179 -17.40 22.09 -2.03
C GLU A 179 -16.62 23.41 -1.85
N THR A 180 -15.51 23.42 -1.11
CA THR A 180 -14.68 24.62 -0.93
C THR A 180 -13.69 24.89 -2.06
N TRP A 181 -13.47 23.93 -2.97
CA TRP A 181 -12.74 24.17 -4.22
C TRP A 181 -13.73 24.33 -5.35
N GLY A 182 -14.03 25.59 -5.69
CA GLY A 182 -15.03 26.01 -6.68
C GLY A 182 -14.79 25.51 -8.11
N ILE A 183 -14.93 24.21 -8.35
CA ILE A 183 -15.16 23.66 -9.68
C ILE A 183 -16.67 23.68 -9.88
N ARG A 184 -17.14 24.80 -10.46
CA ARG A 184 -18.49 24.88 -11.04
C ARG A 184 -18.64 23.71 -12.01
N ASN A 185 -19.63 22.85 -11.76
CA ASN A 185 -20.12 21.91 -12.75
C ASN A 185 -20.44 22.70 -14.03
N ARG A 186 -19.72 22.43 -15.12
CA ARG A 186 -20.20 22.78 -16.45
C ARG A 186 -21.30 21.76 -16.78
N THR A 187 -22.53 22.28 -16.84
CA THR A 187 -23.67 21.69 -17.55
C THR A 187 -23.31 21.30 -18.97
#